data_AF-A0A7Y4RH11-F1
#
_entry.id   AF-A0A7Y4RH11-F1
#
_cell.length_a   1.000
_cell.length_b   1.000
_cell.length_c   1.000
_cell.angle_alpha   90.00
_cell.angle_beta   90.00
_cell.angle_gamma   90.00
#
_symmetry.space_group_name_H-M   'P 1'
#
loop_
_entity.id
_entity.type
_entity.pdbx_description
1 polymer ?
#
loop_
_entity_poly.entity_id
_entity_poly.type
_entity_poly.pdbx_seq_one_letter_code
_entity_poly.pdbx_strand_id
1 'polypeptide(L)'
;MNDQHSISKSIILHLLPGAIGTLVYTLLGPLFLRNGYPAIFALLVGAGVVIMPIELVYLLIQAKKNGSFGKLINYREALPYWQYVAWPLGMIIWGFLASGALSILDIVIAKQIFNWLPDWFFIFDAEQFKAFPREALLTTFWAGLFVNGLVGPIIEELYFRGYLLPRLSRLGNWSPLINIALFSLYHFWTPWQVLSRIIWILPWGYIVYKKKNIYLMMIAHCTGNILGWILTWALILGK
;
A
#
# COMPACT_ATOMS: atom_id res chain seq x y z
N MET A 1 17.10 -16.96 -13.22
CA MET A 1 17.93 -17.07 -12.00
C MET A 1 17.06 -16.68 -10.83
N ASN A 2 16.64 -17.67 -10.04
CA ASN A 2 15.80 -17.48 -8.86
C ASN A 2 16.70 -17.34 -7.63
N ASP A 3 17.25 -16.14 -7.41
CA ASP A 3 17.99 -15.86 -6.18
C ASP A 3 17.00 -15.81 -5.02
N GLN A 4 16.81 -16.96 -4.37
CA GLN A 4 16.04 -17.05 -3.14
C GLN A 4 16.66 -16.14 -2.08
N HIS A 5 15.83 -15.38 -1.40
CA HIS A 5 16.28 -14.56 -0.30
C HIS A 5 16.36 -15.38 0.99
N SER A 6 17.38 -15.08 1.82
CA SER A 6 17.35 -15.49 3.22
C SER A 6 16.13 -14.86 3.91
N ILE A 7 15.68 -15.46 5.02
CA ILE A 7 14.55 -14.93 5.79
C ILE A 7 14.82 -13.48 6.22
N SER A 8 16.01 -13.21 6.76
CA SER A 8 16.42 -11.88 7.21
C SER A 8 16.38 -10.85 6.08
N LYS A 9 16.92 -11.19 4.90
CA LYS A 9 16.91 -10.29 3.74
C LYS A 9 15.47 -10.00 3.29
N SER A 10 14.60 -11.00 3.26
CA SER A 10 13.19 -10.78 2.95
C SER A 10 12.54 -9.87 3.96
N ILE A 11 12.68 -10.11 5.28
CA ILE A 11 12.09 -9.26 6.32
C ILE A 11 12.56 -7.81 6.16
N ILE A 12 13.87 -7.59 6.04
CA ILE A 12 14.44 -6.24 5.88
C ILE A 12 13.88 -5.55 4.64
N LEU A 13 13.89 -6.22 3.48
CA LEU A 13 13.43 -5.60 2.24
C LEU A 13 11.93 -5.32 2.22
N HIS A 14 11.11 -6.09 2.94
CA HIS A 14 9.69 -5.77 3.04
C HIS A 14 9.46 -4.61 4.02
N LEU A 15 10.10 -4.62 5.18
CA LEU A 15 9.74 -3.71 6.28
C LEU A 15 10.49 -2.38 6.25
N LEU A 16 11.74 -2.35 5.77
CA LEU A 16 12.59 -1.17 5.85
C LEU A 16 11.99 0.07 5.15
N PRO A 17 11.44 0.00 3.92
CA PRO A 17 10.89 1.18 3.26
C PRO A 17 9.76 1.81 4.09
N GLY A 18 8.87 0.98 4.63
CA GLY A 18 7.72 1.44 5.42
C GLY A 18 8.08 1.90 6.82
N ALA A 19 9.12 1.32 7.43
CA ALA A 19 9.66 1.81 8.70
C ALA A 19 10.24 3.23 8.55
N ILE A 20 11.03 3.45 7.49
CA ILE A 20 11.58 4.79 7.18
C ILE A 20 10.45 5.75 6.80
N GLY A 21 9.51 5.33 5.97
CA GLY A 21 8.35 6.14 5.60
C GLY A 21 7.51 6.58 6.80
N THR A 22 7.26 5.67 7.74
CA THR A 22 6.55 5.97 8.99
C THR A 22 7.33 6.90 9.90
N LEU A 23 8.65 6.74 9.99
CA LEU A 23 9.49 7.70 10.73
C LEU A 23 9.36 9.11 10.14
N VAL A 24 9.43 9.22 8.81
CA VAL A 24 9.28 10.51 8.11
C VAL A 24 7.89 11.09 8.32
N TYR A 25 6.84 10.29 8.22
CA TYR A 25 5.48 10.69 8.54
C TYR A 25 5.37 11.25 9.97
N THR A 26 5.94 10.54 10.96
CA THR A 26 5.91 10.97 12.36
C THR A 26 6.63 12.29 12.59
N LEU A 27 7.77 12.51 11.92
CA LEU A 27 8.55 13.75 12.02
C LEU A 27 7.88 14.93 11.32
N LEU A 28 7.28 14.69 10.14
CA LEU A 28 6.69 15.74 9.31
C LEU A 28 5.24 16.05 9.65
N GLY A 29 4.50 15.12 10.27
CA GLY A 29 3.09 15.28 10.63
C GLY A 29 2.82 16.58 11.42
N PRO A 30 3.47 16.79 12.57
CA PRO A 30 3.31 18.02 13.35
C PRO A 30 3.72 19.29 12.59
N LEU A 31 4.73 19.21 11.71
CA LEU A 31 5.17 20.33 10.90
C LEU A 31 4.08 20.73 9.90
N PHE A 32 3.53 19.77 9.15
CA PHE A 32 2.48 20.06 8.16
C PHE A 32 1.19 20.54 8.80
N LEU A 33 0.79 19.93 9.94
CA LEU A 33 -0.38 20.37 10.69
C LEU A 33 -0.28 21.84 11.14
N ARG A 34 0.87 22.25 11.67
CA ARG A 34 1.12 23.65 12.07
C ARG A 34 1.11 24.63 10.89
N ASN A 35 1.34 24.13 9.68
CA ASN A 35 1.32 24.92 8.44
C ASN A 35 0.00 24.75 7.65
N GLY A 36 -1.06 24.21 8.27
CA GLY A 36 -2.39 24.14 7.67
C GLY A 36 -2.61 22.99 6.70
N TYR A 37 -1.78 21.94 6.74
CA TYR A 37 -1.97 20.72 5.94
C TYR A 37 -2.43 19.54 6.82
N PRO A 38 -3.36 18.70 6.34
CA PRO A 38 -3.81 17.53 7.09
C PRO A 38 -2.68 16.51 7.24
N ALA A 39 -2.71 15.70 8.31
CA ALA A 39 -1.67 14.70 8.60
C ALA A 39 -1.45 13.72 7.43
N ILE A 40 -2.51 13.35 6.70
CA ILE A 40 -2.40 12.49 5.51
C ILE A 40 -1.48 13.09 4.44
N PHE A 41 -1.33 14.41 4.36
CA PHE A 41 -0.37 15.03 3.44
C PHE A 41 1.08 14.68 3.79
N ALA A 42 1.43 14.67 5.08
CA ALA A 42 2.74 14.24 5.55
C ALA A 42 3.03 12.78 5.18
N LEU A 43 2.01 11.92 5.29
CA LEU A 43 2.10 10.53 4.85
C LEU A 43 2.35 10.43 3.34
N LEU A 44 1.62 11.19 2.53
CA LEU A 44 1.81 11.23 1.08
C LEU A 44 3.21 11.71 0.68
N VAL A 45 3.78 12.67 1.40
CA VAL A 45 5.17 13.10 1.22
C VAL A 45 6.13 11.96 1.58
N GLY A 46 5.93 11.29 2.70
CA GLY A 46 6.72 10.11 3.09
C GLY A 46 6.65 8.99 2.04
N ALA A 47 5.45 8.70 1.52
CA ALA A 47 5.27 7.71 0.48
C ALA A 47 5.96 8.12 -0.84
N GLY A 48 5.69 9.33 -1.32
CA GLY A 48 6.16 9.81 -2.61
C GLY A 48 7.65 10.11 -2.69
N VAL A 49 8.24 10.65 -1.61
CA VAL A 49 9.63 11.13 -1.59
C VAL A 49 10.58 10.13 -0.96
N VAL A 50 10.07 9.17 -0.18
CA VAL A 50 10.92 8.23 0.58
C VAL A 50 10.65 6.79 0.19
N ILE A 51 9.44 6.28 0.44
CA ILE A 51 9.11 4.87 0.17
C ILE A 51 9.30 4.54 -1.31
N MET A 52 8.58 5.25 -2.19
CA MET A 52 8.59 4.98 -3.63
C MET A 52 10.00 5.06 -4.22
N PRO A 53 10.83 6.09 -3.93
CA PRO A 53 12.21 6.11 -4.38
C PRO A 53 13.06 4.96 -3.83
N ILE A 54 12.93 4.57 -2.56
CA ILE A 54 13.69 3.44 -2.00
C ILE A 54 13.38 2.16 -2.78
N GLU A 55 12.10 1.86 -2.98
CA GLU A 55 11.67 0.66 -3.71
C GLU A 55 12.11 0.69 -5.17
N LEU A 56 11.88 1.81 -5.86
CA LEU A 56 12.23 1.96 -7.27
C LEU A 56 13.74 1.93 -7.50
N VAL A 57 14.52 2.68 -6.71
CA VAL A 57 15.99 2.68 -6.80
C VAL A 57 16.53 1.28 -6.54
N TYR A 58 15.99 0.57 -5.55
CA TYR A 58 16.37 -0.81 -5.30
C TYR A 58 16.09 -1.71 -6.52
N LEU A 59 14.91 -1.60 -7.13
CA LEU A 59 14.59 -2.34 -8.37
C LEU A 59 15.53 -1.98 -9.51
N LEU A 60 15.87 -0.70 -9.70
CA LEU A 60 16.76 -0.24 -10.78
C LEU A 60 18.19 -0.77 -10.59
N ILE A 61 18.72 -0.75 -9.36
CA ILE A 61 20.03 -1.33 -9.04
C ILE A 61 20.02 -2.84 -9.35
N GLN A 62 18.97 -3.54 -8.94
CA GLN A 62 18.86 -4.98 -9.18
C GLN A 62 18.63 -5.31 -10.66
N ALA A 63 17.92 -4.46 -11.41
CA ALA A 63 17.74 -4.59 -12.85
C ALA A 63 19.07 -4.46 -13.59
N LYS A 64 19.93 -3.50 -13.20
CA LYS A 64 21.29 -3.34 -13.75
C LYS A 64 22.15 -4.59 -13.53
N LYS A 65 22.05 -5.23 -12.37
CA LYS A 65 22.77 -6.48 -12.05
C LYS A 65 22.24 -7.71 -12.79
N ASN A 66 20.93 -7.73 -13.10
CA ASN A 66 20.23 -8.86 -13.72
C ASN A 66 19.96 -8.65 -15.22
N GLY A 67 20.61 -7.67 -15.84
CA GLY A 67 20.55 -7.37 -17.27
C GLY A 67 19.43 -6.40 -17.68
N SER A 68 18.20 -6.57 -17.21
CA SER A 68 17.12 -5.61 -17.49
C SER A 68 15.97 -5.66 -16.49
N PHE A 69 15.20 -4.56 -16.41
CA PHE A 69 13.98 -4.48 -15.60
C PHE A 69 12.98 -5.57 -16.01
N GLY A 70 12.83 -5.79 -17.31
CA GLY A 70 11.99 -6.84 -17.87
C GLY A 70 12.48 -8.26 -17.62
N LYS A 71 13.71 -8.51 -17.16
CA LYS A 71 14.14 -9.84 -16.69
C LYS A 71 13.99 -10.00 -15.18
N LEU A 72 13.99 -8.86 -14.47
CA LEU A 72 13.92 -8.79 -13.02
C LEU A 72 12.53 -9.12 -12.47
N ILE A 73 11.51 -8.55 -13.11
CA ILE A 73 10.11 -8.61 -12.66
C ILE A 73 9.47 -9.91 -13.14
N ASN A 74 9.01 -10.75 -12.21
CA ASN A 74 8.29 -11.98 -12.54
C ASN A 74 6.78 -11.75 -12.57
N TYR A 75 6.05 -12.83 -12.83
CA TYR A 75 4.59 -12.87 -12.80
C TYR A 75 3.99 -11.90 -13.81
N ARG A 76 4.32 -12.09 -15.08
CA ARG A 76 3.79 -11.33 -16.22
C ARG A 76 3.26 -12.26 -17.32
N GLU A 77 2.77 -13.43 -16.93
CA GLU A 77 2.18 -14.40 -17.87
C GLU A 77 0.90 -13.83 -18.47
N ALA A 78 0.76 -13.92 -19.80
CA ALA A 78 -0.41 -13.41 -20.49
C ALA A 78 -1.66 -14.19 -20.11
N LEU A 79 -2.79 -13.48 -19.96
CA LEU A 79 -4.09 -14.06 -19.65
C LEU A 79 -5.11 -13.64 -20.73
N PRO A 80 -6.22 -14.38 -20.88
CA PRO A 80 -7.37 -13.91 -21.63
C PRO A 80 -7.86 -12.55 -21.14
N TYR A 81 -8.23 -11.64 -22.05
CA TYR A 81 -8.58 -10.24 -21.73
C TYR A 81 -9.66 -10.09 -20.66
N TRP A 82 -10.68 -10.96 -20.66
CA TRP A 82 -11.75 -10.93 -19.66
C TRP A 82 -11.24 -11.12 -18.22
N GLN A 83 -10.11 -11.83 -18.02
CA GLN A 83 -9.54 -12.04 -16.69
C GLN A 83 -8.96 -10.75 -16.10
N TYR A 84 -8.53 -9.80 -16.93
CA TYR A 84 -8.10 -8.47 -16.48
C TYR A 84 -9.27 -7.56 -16.05
N VAL A 85 -10.51 -8.00 -16.23
CA VAL A 85 -11.71 -7.31 -15.74
C VAL A 85 -12.31 -8.09 -14.57
N ALA A 86 -12.56 -9.39 -14.75
CA ALA A 86 -13.25 -10.20 -13.76
C ALA A 86 -12.48 -10.35 -12.44
N TRP A 87 -11.16 -10.61 -12.50
CA TRP A 87 -10.36 -10.75 -11.28
C TRP A 87 -10.21 -9.43 -10.53
N PRO A 88 -9.82 -8.30 -11.17
CA PRO A 88 -9.73 -7.04 -10.46
C PRO A 88 -11.07 -6.58 -9.88
N LEU A 89 -12.17 -6.78 -10.60
CA LEU A 89 -13.51 -6.46 -10.07
C LEU A 89 -13.83 -7.29 -8.82
N GLY A 90 -13.61 -8.60 -8.86
CA GLY A 90 -13.82 -9.47 -7.69
C GLY A 90 -12.91 -9.12 -6.51
N MET A 91 -11.65 -8.76 -6.79
CA MET A 91 -10.71 -8.25 -5.78
C MET A 91 -11.25 -6.97 -5.12
N ILE A 92 -11.64 -5.98 -5.92
CA ILE A 92 -12.17 -4.70 -5.43
C ILE A 92 -13.41 -4.92 -4.56
N ILE A 93 -14.38 -5.71 -5.02
CA ILE A 93 -15.60 -6.03 -4.26
C ILE A 93 -15.22 -6.66 -2.91
N TRP A 94 -14.35 -7.67 -2.92
CA TRP A 94 -13.87 -8.29 -1.69
C TRP A 94 -13.17 -7.27 -0.76
N GLY A 95 -12.30 -6.43 -1.32
CA GLY A 95 -11.56 -5.42 -0.58
C GLY A 95 -12.48 -4.47 0.18
N PHE A 96 -13.49 -3.93 -0.49
CA PHE A 96 -14.48 -3.03 0.13
C PHE A 96 -15.33 -3.75 1.17
N LEU A 97 -15.82 -4.96 0.88
CA LEU A 97 -16.63 -5.73 1.84
C LEU A 97 -15.83 -6.09 3.10
N ALA A 98 -14.62 -6.61 2.93
CA ALA A 98 -13.77 -7.00 4.05
C ALA A 98 -13.29 -5.78 4.85
N SER A 99 -12.90 -4.68 4.19
CA SER A 99 -12.50 -3.45 4.88
C SER A 99 -13.68 -2.84 5.66
N GLY A 100 -14.87 -2.77 5.06
CA GLY A 100 -16.07 -2.29 5.74
C GLY A 100 -16.43 -3.13 6.96
N ALA A 101 -16.46 -4.46 6.82
CA ALA A 101 -16.78 -5.38 7.90
C ALA A 101 -15.77 -5.34 9.06
N LEU A 102 -14.50 -5.02 8.79
CA LEU A 102 -13.43 -4.99 9.79
C LEU A 102 -13.14 -3.58 10.33
N SER A 103 -13.77 -2.53 9.81
CA SER A 103 -13.54 -1.14 10.21
C SER A 103 -13.75 -0.89 11.71
N ILE A 104 -14.77 -1.49 12.31
CA ILE A 104 -15.04 -1.37 13.76
C ILE A 104 -13.90 -1.99 14.56
N LEU A 105 -13.39 -3.15 14.13
CA LEU A 105 -12.25 -3.80 14.77
C LEU A 105 -10.99 -2.92 14.69
N ASP A 106 -10.72 -2.33 13.53
CA ASP A 106 -9.59 -1.42 13.34
C ASP A 106 -9.67 -0.21 14.31
N ILE A 107 -10.86 0.39 14.45
CA ILE A 107 -11.09 1.53 15.37
C ILE A 107 -10.90 1.10 16.83
N VAL A 108 -11.41 -0.08 17.22
CA VAL A 108 -11.28 -0.61 18.58
C VAL A 108 -9.81 -0.85 18.91
N ILE A 109 -9.07 -1.52 18.03
CA ILE A 109 -7.63 -1.77 18.21
C ILE A 109 -6.87 -0.44 18.29
N ALA A 110 -7.16 0.49 17.39
CA ALA A 110 -6.53 1.82 17.39
C ALA A 110 -6.72 2.55 18.73
N LYS A 111 -7.97 2.63 19.22
CA LYS A 111 -8.32 3.38 20.44
C LYS A 111 -7.98 2.67 21.74
N GLN A 112 -7.85 1.34 21.76
CA GLN A 112 -7.56 0.59 22.99
C GLN A 112 -6.09 0.23 23.14
N ILE A 113 -5.43 -0.14 22.05
CA ILE A 113 -4.04 -0.63 22.07
C ILE A 113 -3.06 0.48 21.70
N PHE A 114 -3.45 1.38 20.78
CA PHE A 114 -2.58 2.43 20.27
C PHE A 114 -2.90 3.84 20.80
N ASN A 115 -3.68 3.96 21.89
CA ASN A 115 -4.08 5.25 22.48
C ASN A 115 -2.95 6.17 22.96
N TRP A 116 -1.72 5.68 23.02
CA TRP A 116 -0.53 6.46 23.32
C TRP A 116 -0.03 7.29 22.12
N LEU A 117 -0.54 7.01 20.91
CA LEU A 117 -0.27 7.83 19.72
C LEU A 117 -1.08 9.13 19.78
N PRO A 118 -0.56 10.22 19.21
CA PRO A 118 -1.26 11.50 19.21
C PRO A 118 -2.51 11.46 18.30
N ASP A 119 -3.53 12.23 18.65
CA ASP A 119 -4.84 12.21 17.96
C ASP A 119 -4.76 12.44 16.44
N TRP A 120 -3.84 13.29 16.00
CA TRP A 120 -3.64 13.58 14.58
C TRP A 120 -3.17 12.37 13.76
N PHE A 121 -2.67 11.32 14.42
CA PHE A 121 -2.25 10.08 13.79
C PHE A 121 -3.44 9.24 13.33
N PHE A 122 -4.63 9.45 13.93
CA PHE A 122 -5.86 8.71 13.66
C PHE A 122 -6.76 9.44 12.67
N ILE A 123 -6.71 9.00 11.41
CA ILE A 123 -7.50 9.55 10.32
C ILE A 123 -8.74 8.67 10.11
N PHE A 124 -9.76 8.87 10.94
CA PHE A 124 -10.99 8.05 10.93
C PHE A 124 -12.25 8.81 10.51
N ASP A 125 -12.24 10.15 10.59
CA ASP A 125 -13.43 10.96 10.38
C ASP A 125 -13.14 12.10 9.41
N ALA A 126 -14.02 12.24 8.41
CA ALA A 126 -14.00 13.34 7.45
C ALA A 126 -14.17 14.71 8.12
N GLU A 127 -14.83 14.77 9.29
CA GLU A 127 -15.03 16.01 10.05
C GLU A 127 -13.71 16.63 10.51
N GLN A 128 -12.65 15.83 10.70
CA GLN A 128 -11.29 16.33 11.02
C GLN A 128 -10.74 17.25 9.94
N PHE A 129 -11.23 17.13 8.70
CA PHE A 129 -10.72 17.88 7.57
C PHE A 129 -11.32 19.29 7.45
N LYS A 130 -12.42 19.59 8.15
CA LYS A 130 -13.06 20.92 8.15
C LYS A 130 -12.17 22.03 8.70
N ALA A 131 -11.18 21.69 9.50
CA ALA A 131 -10.26 22.64 10.11
C ALA A 131 -9.18 23.16 9.13
N PHE A 132 -9.05 22.57 7.94
CA PHE A 132 -7.97 22.91 6.99
C PHE A 132 -8.46 23.82 5.86
N PRO A 133 -7.60 24.73 5.35
CA PRO A 133 -7.90 25.54 4.17
C PRO A 133 -8.18 24.67 2.94
N ARG A 134 -9.09 25.14 2.08
CA ARG A 134 -9.52 24.41 0.88
C ARG A 134 -8.36 24.12 -0.07
N GLU A 135 -7.41 25.03 -0.17
CA GLU A 135 -6.20 24.88 -1.00
C GLU A 135 -5.32 23.73 -0.51
N ALA A 136 -5.17 23.58 0.81
CA ALA A 136 -4.43 22.48 1.41
C ALA A 136 -5.14 21.14 1.18
N LEU A 137 -6.48 21.12 1.29
CA LEU A 137 -7.31 19.95 0.99
C LEU A 137 -7.20 19.54 -0.48
N LEU A 138 -7.29 20.49 -1.43
CA LEU A 138 -7.14 20.22 -2.86
C LEU A 138 -5.72 19.74 -3.21
N THR A 139 -4.70 20.34 -2.61
CA THR A 139 -3.30 19.90 -2.78
C THR A 139 -3.15 18.45 -2.31
N THR A 140 -3.70 18.14 -1.14
CA THR A 140 -3.68 16.80 -0.57
C THR A 140 -4.45 15.81 -1.43
N PHE A 141 -5.62 16.20 -1.94
CA PHE A 141 -6.43 15.39 -2.85
C PHE A 141 -5.65 14.99 -4.10
N TRP A 142 -5.04 15.95 -4.81
CA TRP A 142 -4.28 15.67 -6.02
C TRP A 142 -3.01 14.87 -5.74
N ALA A 143 -2.30 15.21 -4.66
CA ALA A 143 -1.14 14.45 -4.22
C ALA A 143 -1.51 12.99 -3.94
N GLY A 144 -2.63 12.74 -3.25
CA GLY A 144 -3.07 11.38 -2.94
C GLY A 144 -3.60 10.63 -4.14
N LEU A 145 -4.28 11.29 -5.07
CA LEU A 145 -4.74 10.64 -6.30
C LEU A 145 -3.54 10.14 -7.12
N PHE A 146 -2.46 10.91 -7.18
CA PHE A 146 -1.25 10.53 -7.90
C PHE A 146 -0.39 9.52 -7.13
N VAL A 147 -0.04 9.81 -5.88
CA VAL A 147 0.86 9.01 -5.06
C VAL A 147 0.16 7.74 -4.57
N ASN A 148 -0.97 7.85 -3.87
CA ASN A 148 -1.69 6.70 -3.32
C ASN A 148 -2.58 6.00 -4.35
N GLY A 149 -3.16 6.73 -5.31
CA GLY A 149 -4.07 6.17 -6.29
C GLY A 149 -3.39 5.44 -7.45
N LEU A 150 -2.20 5.89 -7.88
CA LEU A 150 -1.60 5.41 -9.13
C LEU A 150 -0.14 4.98 -8.97
N VAL A 151 0.77 5.92 -8.70
CA VAL A 151 2.22 5.66 -8.78
C VAL A 151 2.69 4.73 -7.66
N GLY A 152 2.23 4.95 -6.43
CA GLY A 152 2.53 4.11 -5.28
C GLY A 152 2.12 2.65 -5.52
N PRO A 153 0.83 2.36 -5.80
CA PRO A 153 0.38 1.00 -6.10
C PRO A 153 1.17 0.31 -7.22
N ILE A 154 1.52 1.02 -8.30
CA ILE A 154 2.32 0.45 -9.38
C ILE A 154 3.72 0.04 -8.88
N ILE A 155 4.42 0.92 -8.16
CA ILE A 155 5.75 0.64 -7.63
C ILE A 155 5.69 -0.50 -6.60
N GLU A 156 4.70 -0.48 -5.71
CA GLU A 156 4.50 -1.52 -4.71
C GLU A 156 4.23 -2.88 -5.38
N GLU A 157 3.41 -2.96 -6.42
CA GLU A 157 3.18 -4.24 -7.11
C GLU A 157 4.42 -4.76 -7.85
N LEU A 158 5.21 -3.86 -8.45
CA LEU A 158 6.50 -4.22 -9.04
C LEU A 158 7.46 -4.75 -7.96
N TYR A 159 7.51 -4.08 -6.81
CA TYR A 159 8.42 -4.40 -5.71
C TYR A 159 8.00 -5.66 -4.94
N PHE A 160 6.80 -5.68 -4.35
CA PHE A 160 6.34 -6.76 -3.49
C PHE A 160 5.95 -8.02 -4.27
N ARG A 161 5.21 -7.89 -5.37
CA ARG A 161 4.67 -9.06 -6.11
C ARG A 161 5.55 -9.44 -7.28
N GLY A 162 6.08 -8.46 -8.00
CA GLY A 162 6.96 -8.67 -9.15
C GLY A 162 8.37 -9.12 -8.76
N TYR A 163 8.92 -8.58 -7.67
CA TYR A 163 10.30 -8.84 -7.24
C TYR A 163 10.41 -9.71 -5.97
N LEU A 164 9.77 -9.34 -4.86
CA LEU A 164 9.98 -10.01 -3.57
C LEU A 164 9.28 -11.38 -3.47
N LEU A 165 8.01 -11.48 -3.87
CA LEU A 165 7.23 -12.72 -3.78
C LEU A 165 7.88 -13.93 -4.50
N PRO A 166 8.42 -13.81 -5.74
CA PRO A 166 9.15 -14.90 -6.40
C PRO A 166 10.36 -15.40 -5.62
N ARG A 167 10.99 -14.55 -4.81
CA ARG A 167 12.18 -14.87 -4.01
C ARG A 167 11.85 -15.54 -2.68
N LEU A 168 10.57 -15.75 -2.42
CA LEU A 168 10.03 -16.57 -1.34
C LEU A 168 9.60 -17.96 -1.81
N SER A 169 9.78 -18.32 -3.10
CA SER A 169 9.18 -19.52 -3.69
C SER A 169 9.55 -20.84 -3.00
N ARG A 170 10.66 -20.89 -2.24
CA ARG A 170 10.99 -22.05 -1.38
C ARG A 170 9.95 -22.36 -0.31
N LEU A 171 9.07 -21.40 0.01
CA LEU A 171 7.95 -21.57 0.93
C LEU A 171 6.69 -22.11 0.23
N GLY A 172 6.74 -22.35 -1.09
CA GLY A 172 5.66 -22.92 -1.87
C GLY A 172 4.36 -22.12 -1.71
N ASN A 173 3.28 -22.80 -1.34
CA ASN A 173 1.95 -22.20 -1.16
C ASN A 173 1.86 -21.23 0.04
N TRP A 174 2.85 -21.17 0.91
CA TRP A 174 2.93 -20.18 1.99
C TRP A 174 3.55 -18.85 1.53
N SER A 175 4.22 -18.83 0.37
CA SER A 175 4.88 -17.61 -0.16
C SER A 175 3.93 -16.40 -0.22
N PRO A 176 2.68 -16.52 -0.72
CA PRO A 176 1.76 -15.39 -0.75
C PRO A 176 1.38 -14.91 0.65
N LEU A 177 1.07 -15.83 1.58
CA LEU A 177 0.71 -15.45 2.94
C LEU A 177 1.84 -14.70 3.63
N ILE A 178 3.08 -15.18 3.54
CA ILE A 178 4.23 -14.51 4.15
C ILE A 178 4.49 -13.14 3.51
N ASN A 179 4.39 -13.03 2.18
CA ASN A 179 4.51 -11.75 1.50
C ASN A 179 3.42 -10.76 1.94
N ILE A 180 2.17 -11.21 2.07
CA ILE A 180 1.03 -10.38 2.51
C ILE A 180 1.17 -9.97 3.97
N ALA A 181 1.61 -10.87 4.85
CA ALA A 181 1.84 -10.56 6.26
C ALA A 181 2.94 -9.49 6.40
N LEU A 182 4.06 -9.66 5.70
CA LEU A 182 5.14 -8.68 5.69
C LEU A 182 4.73 -7.34 5.04
N PHE A 183 3.96 -7.37 3.95
CA PHE A 183 3.39 -6.17 3.33
C PHE A 183 2.40 -5.46 4.28
N SER A 184 1.64 -6.20 5.07
CA SER A 184 0.71 -5.61 6.03
C SER A 184 1.46 -4.94 7.18
N LEU A 185 2.51 -5.60 7.70
CA LEU A 185 3.41 -5.05 8.71
C LEU A 185 4.24 -3.85 8.20
N TYR A 186 4.55 -3.82 6.90
CA TYR A 186 5.28 -2.73 6.26
C TYR A 186 4.60 -1.36 6.46
N HIS A 187 3.29 -1.33 6.65
CA HIS A 187 2.56 -0.08 6.91
C HIS A 187 2.51 0.25 8.41
N PHE A 188 3.67 0.53 9.00
CA PHE A 188 3.81 0.87 10.42
C PHE A 188 2.99 2.11 10.85
N TRP A 189 2.50 2.92 9.91
CA TRP A 189 1.64 4.09 10.16
C TRP A 189 0.17 3.74 10.45
N THR A 190 -0.25 2.48 10.21
CA THR A 190 -1.59 1.95 10.54
C THR A 190 -1.48 0.57 11.18
N PRO A 191 -0.80 0.43 12.33
CA PRO A 191 -0.51 -0.88 12.91
C PRO A 191 -1.79 -1.62 13.35
N TRP A 192 -2.86 -0.89 13.65
CA TRP A 192 -4.17 -1.46 13.96
C TRP A 192 -4.84 -2.16 12.77
N GLN A 193 -4.44 -1.88 11.53
CA GLN A 193 -5.00 -2.50 10.33
C GLN A 193 -4.24 -3.75 9.86
N VAL A 194 -3.23 -4.22 10.59
CA VAL A 194 -2.42 -5.37 10.12
C VAL A 194 -3.30 -6.60 9.87
N LEU A 195 -4.19 -6.93 10.81
CA LEU A 195 -5.06 -8.10 10.68
C LEU A 195 -6.09 -7.93 9.55
N SER A 196 -6.75 -6.77 9.51
CA SER A 196 -7.74 -6.50 8.47
C SER A 196 -7.11 -6.48 7.09
N ARG A 197 -5.91 -5.90 6.95
CA ARG A 197 -5.13 -5.88 5.71
C ARG A 197 -4.70 -7.25 5.22
N ILE A 198 -4.29 -8.13 6.13
CA ILE A 198 -4.04 -9.52 5.76
C ILE A 198 -5.31 -10.12 5.15
N ILE A 199 -6.47 -9.98 5.81
CA ILE A 199 -7.73 -10.59 5.36
C ILE A 199 -8.18 -10.07 4.00
N TRP A 200 -8.18 -8.75 3.79
CA TRP A 200 -8.69 -8.19 2.53
C TRP A 200 -7.72 -8.38 1.35
N ILE A 201 -6.41 -8.44 1.58
CA ILE A 201 -5.41 -8.71 0.53
C ILE A 201 -5.24 -10.21 0.25
N LEU A 202 -5.55 -11.09 1.22
CA LEU A 202 -5.28 -12.53 1.13
C LEU A 202 -5.70 -13.16 -0.20
N PRO A 203 -6.97 -13.04 -0.65
CA PRO A 203 -7.38 -13.62 -1.93
C PRO A 203 -6.65 -12.98 -3.11
N TRP A 204 -6.33 -11.69 -3.05
CA TRP A 204 -5.67 -10.99 -4.15
C TRP A 204 -4.26 -11.54 -4.38
N GLY A 205 -3.48 -11.69 -3.31
CA GLY A 205 -2.12 -12.24 -3.36
C GLY A 205 -2.09 -13.69 -3.86
N TYR A 206 -3.07 -14.51 -3.47
CA TYR A 206 -3.19 -15.88 -3.99
C TYR A 206 -3.62 -15.92 -5.46
N ILE A 207 -4.48 -15.00 -5.92
CA ILE A 207 -4.85 -14.91 -7.34
C ILE A 207 -3.60 -14.56 -8.17
N VAL A 208 -2.84 -13.54 -7.80
CA VAL A 208 -1.58 -13.18 -8.49
C VAL A 208 -0.60 -14.34 -8.49
N TYR A 209 -0.44 -15.02 -7.35
CA TYR A 209 0.47 -16.15 -7.24
C TYR A 209 0.06 -17.33 -8.12
N LYS A 210 -1.24 -17.63 -8.23
CA LYS A 210 -1.74 -18.73 -9.07
C LYS A 210 -1.76 -18.36 -10.56
N LYS A 211 -2.12 -17.12 -10.89
CA LYS A 211 -2.24 -16.62 -12.26
C LYS A 211 -0.91 -16.12 -12.83
N LYS A 212 0.11 -16.00 -11.99
CA LYS A 212 1.46 -15.50 -12.35
C LYS A 212 1.38 -14.20 -13.14
N ASN A 213 0.51 -13.28 -12.69
CA ASN A 213 0.24 -12.02 -13.35
C ASN A 213 0.02 -10.89 -12.33
N ILE A 214 0.99 -9.99 -12.19
CA ILE A 214 0.95 -8.83 -11.29
C ILE A 214 -0.02 -7.75 -11.76
N TYR A 215 -0.33 -7.69 -13.06
CA TYR A 215 -1.20 -6.66 -13.60
C TYR A 215 -2.63 -6.78 -13.08
N LEU A 216 -3.10 -8.00 -12.75
CA LEU A 216 -4.39 -8.20 -12.09
C LEU A 216 -4.48 -7.40 -10.78
N MET A 217 -3.47 -7.53 -9.92
CA MET A 217 -3.42 -6.80 -8.66
C MET A 217 -3.12 -5.33 -8.87
N MET A 218 -2.27 -4.96 -9.84
CA MET A 218 -1.99 -3.56 -10.15
C MET A 218 -3.26 -2.81 -10.57
N ILE A 219 -4.10 -3.41 -11.42
CA ILE A 219 -5.40 -2.85 -11.81
C ILE A 219 -6.31 -2.72 -10.58
N ALA A 220 -6.45 -3.79 -9.80
CA ALA A 220 -7.31 -3.81 -8.61
C ALA A 220 -6.88 -2.78 -7.56
N HIS A 221 -5.58 -2.69 -7.31
CA HIS A 221 -4.98 -1.81 -6.31
C HIS A 221 -5.10 -0.34 -6.73
N CYS A 222 -4.73 0.02 -7.96
CA CYS A 222 -4.91 1.39 -8.45
C CYS A 222 -6.39 1.78 -8.45
N THR A 223 -7.26 0.94 -9.01
CA THR A 223 -8.69 1.25 -9.12
C THR A 223 -9.34 1.34 -7.73
N GLY A 224 -9.04 0.40 -6.83
CA GLY A 224 -9.52 0.40 -5.46
C GLY A 224 -9.10 1.66 -4.70
N ASN A 225 -7.81 2.03 -4.79
CA ASN A 225 -7.30 3.24 -4.12
C ASN A 225 -7.90 4.51 -4.73
N ILE A 226 -8.02 4.61 -6.05
CA ILE A 226 -8.64 5.77 -6.72
C ILE A 226 -10.11 5.90 -6.32
N LEU A 227 -10.88 4.80 -6.35
CA LEU A 227 -12.29 4.82 -5.96
C LEU A 227 -12.45 5.19 -4.50
N GLY A 228 -11.70 4.55 -3.59
CA GLY A 228 -11.73 4.88 -2.16
C GLY A 228 -11.35 6.35 -1.92
N TRP A 229 -10.31 6.83 -2.57
CA TRP A 229 -9.86 8.23 -2.45
C TRP A 229 -10.92 9.20 -2.96
N ILE A 230 -11.46 9.00 -4.16
CA ILE A 230 -12.51 9.88 -4.72
C ILE A 230 -13.75 9.89 -3.82
N LEU A 231 -14.21 8.73 -3.36
CA LEU A 231 -15.40 8.63 -2.50
C LEU A 231 -15.19 9.35 -1.16
N THR A 232 -14.06 9.11 -0.49
CA THR A 232 -13.73 9.78 0.77
C THR A 232 -13.60 11.30 0.58
N TRP A 233 -12.90 11.73 -0.47
CA TRP A 233 -12.65 13.16 -0.69
C TRP A 233 -13.83 13.92 -1.26
N ALA A 234 -14.78 13.24 -1.92
CA ALA A 234 -16.07 13.83 -2.26
C ALA A 234 -16.86 14.24 -1.00
N LEU A 235 -16.76 13.45 0.09
CA LEU A 235 -17.38 13.79 1.37
C LEU A 235 -16.67 14.94 2.09
N ILE A 236 -15.35 15.06 1.91
CA ILE A 236 -14.52 16.11 2.53
C ILE A 236 -14.68 17.45 1.80
N LEU A 237 -14.62 17.44 0.46
CA LEU A 237 -14.62 18.65 -0.37
C LEU A 237 -16.01 19.09 -0.84
N GLY A 238 -17.01 18.20 -0.72
CA GLY A 238 -18.40 18.49 -1.10
C GLY A 238 -19.20 19.22 -0.02
N LYS A 239 -18.62 19.41 1.17
CA LYS A 239 -19.13 20.28 2.24
C LYS A 239 -18.41 21.62 2.19
#